data_AF-A0A0K8VI42-F1
#
_entry.id   AF-A0A0K8VI42-F1
#
_cell.length_a   1.000
_cell.length_b   1.000
_cell.length_c   1.000
_cell.angle_alpha   90.00
_cell.angle_beta   90.00
_cell.angle_gamma   90.00
#
_symmetry.space_group_name_H-M   'P 1'
#
loop_
_entity.id
_entity.type
_entity.pdbx_description
1 polymer ?
#
loop_
_entity_poly.entity_id
_entity_poly.type
_entity_poly.pdbx_seq_one_letter_code
_entity_poly.pdbx_strand_id
1 'polypeptide(L)'
;MNLLKWIGANAYRTSHYPYSEESMQFADENGLMIIDECPSVDTDNYNQALLDKHKSSMEQLIHRDRNHPSVIMWSIANEPRTSPFQADSHFQFVANFTRSLDSTRPVTAAIAVPSASDRA
;
A
#
# COMPACT_ATOMS: atom_id res chain seq x y z
N MET A 1 -16.54 3.03 -12.16
CA MET A 1 -16.37 1.63 -11.69
C MET A 1 -17.43 0.63 -12.19
N ASN A 2 -18.43 1.04 -12.97
CA ASN A 2 -19.46 0.11 -13.52
C ASN A 2 -18.88 -0.99 -14.44
N LEU A 3 -17.76 -0.74 -15.12
CA LEU A 3 -17.09 -1.75 -15.93
C LEU A 3 -16.49 -2.88 -15.09
N LEU A 4 -15.98 -2.59 -13.88
CA LEU A 4 -15.46 -3.62 -12.97
C LEU A 4 -16.59 -4.58 -12.56
N LYS A 5 -17.77 -4.04 -12.26
CA LYS A 5 -18.95 -4.85 -11.98
C LYS A 5 -19.39 -5.67 -13.18
N TRP A 6 -19.35 -5.09 -14.39
CA TRP A 6 -19.74 -5.77 -15.61
C TRP A 6 -18.92 -7.03 -15.89
N ILE A 7 -17.61 -7.00 -15.58
CA ILE A 7 -16.74 -8.18 -15.71
C ILE A 7 -16.81 -9.13 -14.51
N GLY A 8 -17.63 -8.83 -13.49
CA GLY A 8 -17.76 -9.63 -12.28
C GLY A 8 -16.59 -9.48 -11.29
N ALA A 9 -15.77 -8.43 -11.41
CA ALA A 9 -14.70 -8.17 -10.45
C ALA A 9 -15.27 -7.71 -9.11
N ASN A 10 -14.66 -8.17 -8.01
CA ASN A 10 -15.02 -7.83 -6.63
C ASN A 10 -13.89 -7.11 -5.88
N ALA A 11 -12.76 -6.85 -6.52
CA ALA A 11 -11.61 -6.18 -5.91
C ALA A 11 -10.80 -5.38 -6.93
N TYR A 12 -10.10 -4.34 -6.45
CA TYR A 12 -9.05 -3.65 -7.20
C TYR A 12 -7.97 -3.08 -6.27
N ARG A 13 -6.83 -2.65 -6.84
CA ARG A 13 -5.70 -2.02 -6.13
C ARG A 13 -5.54 -0.58 -6.59
N THR A 14 -5.32 0.37 -5.68
CA THR A 14 -5.11 1.80 -6.00
C THR A 14 -3.70 2.08 -6.52
N SER A 15 -3.29 1.36 -7.56
CA SER A 15 -1.95 1.50 -8.12
C SER A 15 -1.78 2.84 -8.87
N HIS A 16 -0.73 3.63 -8.61
CA HIS A 16 0.30 3.51 -7.58
C HIS A 16 0.27 4.62 -6.53
N TYR A 17 -0.93 5.15 -6.26
CA TYR A 17 -1.16 6.32 -5.42
C TYR A 17 -2.55 6.26 -4.80
N PRO A 18 -2.80 6.93 -3.67
CA PRO A 18 -4.13 7.00 -3.09
C PRO A 18 -5.14 7.59 -4.08
N TYR A 19 -6.27 6.91 -4.29
CA TYR A 19 -7.32 7.38 -5.21
C TYR A 19 -8.19 8.47 -4.54
N SER A 20 -9.13 9.03 -5.31
CA SER A 20 -10.05 10.05 -4.82
C SER A 20 -11.04 9.50 -3.79
N GLU A 21 -11.54 10.35 -2.89
CA GLU A 21 -12.49 9.94 -1.85
C GLU A 21 -13.78 9.37 -2.44
N GLU A 22 -14.25 9.92 -3.56
CA GLU A 22 -15.45 9.43 -4.26
C GLU A 22 -15.27 8.00 -4.78
N SER A 23 -14.04 7.63 -5.14
CA SER A 23 -13.71 6.27 -5.56
C SER A 23 -13.80 5.29 -4.39
N MET A 24 -13.33 5.69 -3.22
CA MET A 24 -13.39 4.89 -2.00
C MET A 24 -14.84 4.73 -1.50
N GLN A 25 -15.61 5.82 -1.49
CA GLN A 25 -17.03 5.81 -1.16
C GLN A 25 -17.82 4.91 -2.10
N PHE A 26 -17.56 4.98 -3.42
CA PHE A 26 -18.19 4.07 -4.36
C PHE A 26 -17.88 2.61 -4.02
N ALA A 27 -16.63 2.28 -3.70
CA ALA A 27 -16.26 0.91 -3.36
C ALA A 27 -16.97 0.40 -2.10
N ASP A 28 -17.08 1.24 -1.07
CA ASP A 28 -17.84 0.93 0.15
C ASP A 28 -19.30 0.62 -0.14
N GLU A 29 -19.99 1.50 -0.87
CA GLU A 29 -21.41 1.34 -1.21
C GLU A 29 -21.70 0.09 -2.05
N ASN A 30 -20.69 -0.33 -2.83
CA ASN A 30 -20.85 -1.36 -3.85
C ASN A 30 -20.20 -2.69 -3.46
N GLY A 31 -19.60 -2.79 -2.27
CA GLY A 31 -18.94 -3.99 -1.77
C GLY A 31 -17.72 -4.41 -2.60
N LEU A 32 -16.97 -3.44 -3.13
CA LEU A 32 -15.71 -3.69 -3.83
C LEU A 32 -14.54 -3.64 -2.85
N MET A 33 -13.71 -4.66 -2.84
CA MET A 33 -12.53 -4.71 -1.98
C MET A 33 -11.37 -3.91 -2.56
N ILE A 34 -10.65 -3.18 -1.71
CA ILE A 34 -9.52 -2.33 -2.10
C ILE A 34 -8.25 -2.78 -1.39
N ILE A 35 -7.19 -2.94 -2.18
CA ILE A 35 -5.81 -2.90 -1.70
C ILE A 35 -5.31 -1.47 -1.90
N ASP A 36 -5.17 -0.72 -0.80
CA ASP A 36 -4.87 0.70 -0.87
C ASP A 36 -3.37 0.98 -0.76
N GLU A 37 -2.81 1.73 -1.69
CA GLU A 37 -1.38 1.83 -1.95
C GLU A 37 -0.80 3.22 -1.72
N CYS A 38 0.33 3.25 -1.01
CA CYS A 38 1.13 4.46 -0.87
C CYS A 38 1.99 4.72 -2.12
N PRO A 39 2.43 5.97 -2.33
CA PRO A 39 3.16 6.39 -3.53
C PRO A 39 4.66 6.03 -3.48
N SER A 40 4.98 4.77 -3.18
CA SER A 40 6.33 4.24 -3.05
C SER A 40 6.67 3.29 -4.21
N VAL A 41 6.93 3.87 -5.39
CA VAL A 41 7.22 3.14 -6.64
C VAL A 41 8.72 3.15 -6.92
N ASP A 42 9.29 2.01 -7.36
CA ASP A 42 10.72 1.89 -7.74
C ASP A 42 11.67 2.48 -6.67
N THR A 43 11.28 2.37 -5.40
CA THR A 43 11.98 3.03 -4.30
C THR A 43 13.39 2.45 -4.14
N ASP A 44 14.36 3.34 -3.95
CA ASP A 44 15.78 3.04 -3.80
C ASP A 44 16.42 4.12 -2.89
N ASN A 45 17.72 4.03 -2.61
CA ASN A 45 18.47 4.97 -1.78
C ASN A 45 17.87 5.09 -0.36
N TYR A 46 17.78 3.96 0.34
CA TYR A 46 17.24 3.79 1.70
C TYR A 46 18.03 4.56 2.77
N ASN A 47 17.80 5.88 2.81
CA ASN A 47 18.33 6.79 3.82
C ASN A 47 17.21 7.24 4.78
N GLN A 48 17.59 7.89 5.88
CA GLN A 48 16.64 8.32 6.91
C GLN A 48 15.55 9.27 6.38
N ALA A 49 15.91 10.21 5.51
CA ALA A 49 14.95 11.18 4.96
C ALA A 49 13.87 10.48 4.10
N LEU A 50 14.26 9.45 3.34
CA LEU A 50 13.31 8.62 2.60
C LEU A 50 12.41 7.83 3.55
N LEU A 51 12.95 7.23 4.60
CA LEU A 51 12.16 6.51 5.60
C LEU A 51 11.12 7.41 6.27
N ASP A 52 11.51 8.62 6.65
CA ASP A 52 10.62 9.60 7.28
C ASP A 52 9.49 10.02 6.31
N LYS A 53 9.82 10.27 5.04
CA LYS A 53 8.84 10.58 4.00
C LYS A 53 7.88 9.41 3.75
N HIS A 54 8.41 8.19 3.66
CA HIS A 54 7.61 6.98 3.45
C HIS A 54 6.61 6.80 4.60
N LYS A 55 7.07 6.89 5.84
CA LYS A 55 6.20 6.83 7.02
C LYS A 55 5.12 7.91 7.00
N SER A 56 5.48 9.16 6.67
CA SER A 56 4.51 10.24 6.55
C SER A 56 3.45 9.96 5.48
N SER A 57 3.82 9.38 4.34
CA SER A 57 2.85 8.97 3.31
C SER A 57 1.93 7.84 3.77
N MET A 58 2.44 6.85 4.50
CA MET A 58 1.61 5.79 5.10
C MET A 58 0.66 6.35 6.16
N GLU A 59 1.13 7.27 6.99
CA GLU A 59 0.31 7.93 8.01
C GLU A 59 -0.86 8.68 7.36
N GLN A 60 -0.59 9.52 6.36
CA GLN A 60 -1.63 10.26 5.64
C GLN A 60 -2.67 9.34 4.98
N LEU A 61 -2.20 8.27 4.31
CA LEU A 61 -3.06 7.27 3.68
C LEU A 61 -4.01 6.62 4.70
N ILE A 62 -3.46 6.08 5.78
CA ILE A 62 -4.26 5.37 6.80
C ILE A 62 -5.18 6.34 7.54
N HIS A 63 -4.71 7.52 7.90
CA HIS A 63 -5.56 8.50 8.59
C HIS A 63 -6.77 8.92 7.75
N ARG A 64 -6.59 9.04 6.43
CA ARG A 64 -7.67 9.34 5.50
C ARG A 64 -8.62 8.15 5.34
N ASP A 65 -8.09 6.96 5.06
CA ASP A 65 -8.89 5.87 4.49
C ASP A 65 -9.24 4.73 5.45
N ARG A 66 -8.73 4.73 6.70
CA ARG A 66 -8.97 3.63 7.68
C ARG A 66 -10.44 3.35 7.99
N ASN A 67 -11.33 4.31 7.77
CA ASN A 67 -12.76 4.17 8.04
C ASN A 67 -13.53 3.57 6.85
N HIS A 68 -12.90 3.40 5.69
CA HIS A 68 -13.50 2.72 4.55
C HIS A 68 -13.49 1.20 4.78
N PRO A 69 -14.66 0.55 4.92
CA PRO A 69 -14.74 -0.92 5.02
C PRO A 69 -14.28 -1.62 3.75
N SER A 70 -14.32 -0.96 2.58
CA SER A 70 -13.79 -1.50 1.32
C SER A 70 -12.28 -1.74 1.38
N VAL A 71 -11.52 -0.97 2.18
CA VAL A 71 -10.08 -1.18 2.33
C VAL A 71 -9.83 -2.43 3.13
N ILE A 72 -9.20 -3.43 2.50
CA ILE A 72 -8.90 -4.72 3.12
C ILE A 72 -7.41 -4.93 3.40
N MET A 73 -6.52 -4.20 2.72
CA MET A 73 -5.06 -4.33 2.84
C MET A 73 -4.37 -3.00 2.55
N TRP A 74 -3.24 -2.76 3.21
CA TRP A 74 -2.36 -1.60 2.97
C TRP A 74 -1.13 -2.04 2.18
N SER A 75 -0.94 -1.50 0.97
CA SER A 75 0.24 -1.72 0.14
C SER A 75 1.30 -0.64 0.40
N ILE A 76 2.47 -1.07 0.89
CA ILE A 76 3.57 -0.16 1.27
C ILE A 76 4.54 0.12 0.13
N ALA A 77 4.50 -0.63 -0.98
CA ALA A 77 5.38 -0.38 -2.11
C ALA A 77 4.94 -1.07 -3.40
N ASN A 78 5.39 -0.51 -4.51
CA ASN A 78 5.37 -1.12 -5.82
C ASN A 78 6.77 -1.23 -6.42
N GLU A 79 7.20 -2.45 -6.68
CA GLU A 79 8.47 -2.79 -7.36
C GLU A 79 9.71 -2.08 -6.79
N PRO A 80 9.92 -2.04 -5.46
CA PRO A 80 11.09 -1.39 -4.91
C PRO A 80 12.39 -2.09 -5.34
N ARG A 81 13.50 -1.34 -5.35
CA ARG A 81 14.84 -1.91 -5.57
C ARG A 81 15.30 -2.59 -4.28
N THR A 82 15.08 -3.89 -4.14
CA THR A 82 15.36 -4.60 -2.87
C THR A 82 16.75 -5.23 -2.81
N SER A 83 17.56 -5.12 -3.86
CA SER A 83 18.96 -5.57 -3.87
C SER A 83 19.86 -4.93 -2.78
N PRO A 84 19.74 -3.63 -2.45
CA PRO A 84 20.52 -3.01 -1.38
C PRO A 84 20.20 -3.63 -0.01
N PHE A 85 21.23 -3.81 0.83
CA PHE A 85 21.08 -4.41 2.16
C PHE A 85 20.14 -3.62 3.08
N GLN A 86 20.08 -2.30 2.89
CA GLN A 86 19.26 -1.38 3.68
C GLN A 86 17.75 -1.53 3.40
N ALA A 87 17.35 -2.22 2.33
CA ALA A 87 15.94 -2.44 1.99
C ALA A 87 15.21 -3.19 3.13
N ASP A 88 15.88 -4.19 3.73
CA ASP A 88 15.31 -5.06 4.77
C ASP A 88 14.91 -4.26 6.00
N SER A 89 15.86 -3.51 6.57
CA SER A 89 15.58 -2.66 7.72
C SER A 89 14.56 -1.57 7.38
N HIS A 90 14.64 -0.96 6.19
CA HIS A 90 13.70 0.06 5.74
C HIS A 90 12.26 -0.47 5.71
N PHE A 91 12.01 -1.57 5.03
CA PHE A 91 10.66 -2.13 4.90
C PHE A 91 10.17 -2.78 6.19
N GLN A 92 11.05 -3.34 7.02
CA GLN A 92 10.70 -3.73 8.38
C GLN A 92 10.19 -2.53 9.20
N PHE A 93 10.87 -1.38 9.16
CA PHE A 93 10.43 -0.17 9.86
C PHE A 93 9.12 0.38 9.33
N VAL A 94 8.93 0.39 8.00
CA VAL A 94 7.68 0.82 7.37
C VAL A 94 6.53 -0.12 7.77
N ALA A 95 6.70 -1.43 7.61
CA ALA A 95 5.65 -2.40 7.91
C ALA A 95 5.26 -2.38 9.39
N ASN A 96 6.22 -2.23 10.30
CA ASN A 96 5.93 -2.09 11.73
C ASN A 96 5.21 -0.78 12.05
N PHE A 97 5.60 0.33 11.40
CA PHE A 97 4.91 1.60 11.55
C PHE A 97 3.46 1.53 11.04
N THR A 98 3.24 0.97 9.85
CA THR A 98 1.90 0.72 9.29
C THR A 98 1.03 -0.09 10.25
N ARG A 99 1.54 -1.21 10.81
CA ARG A 99 0.82 -2.02 11.81
C ARG A 99 0.53 -1.27 13.11
N SER A 100 1.37 -0.31 13.48
CA SER A 100 1.14 0.52 14.67
C SER A 100 0.00 1.53 14.48
N LEU A 101 -0.27 1.94 13.23
CA LEU A 101 -1.37 2.83 12.88
C LEU A 101 -2.69 2.07 12.67
N ASP A 102 -2.62 0.89 12.05
CA ASP A 102 -3.76 -0.01 11.86
C ASP A 102 -3.33 -1.48 11.98
N SER A 103 -3.70 -2.10 13.11
CA SER A 103 -3.45 -3.51 13.37
C SER A 103 -4.58 -4.43 12.87
N THR A 104 -5.67 -3.86 12.34
CA THR A 104 -6.86 -4.60 11.91
C THR A 104 -6.77 -5.12 10.48
N ARG A 105 -5.85 -4.57 9.68
CA ARG A 105 -5.68 -4.90 8.26
C ARG A 105 -4.27 -5.41 7.94
N PRO A 106 -4.12 -6.42 7.06
CA PRO A 106 -2.82 -6.88 6.60
C PRO A 106 -2.04 -5.82 5.81
N VAL A 107 -0.72 -5.96 5.84
CA VAL A 107 0.25 -5.18 5.06
C VAL A 107 0.75 -6.01 3.89
N THR A 108 0.87 -5.41 2.71
CA THR A 108 1.33 -6.04 1.47
C THR A 108 2.29 -5.12 0.70
N ALA A 109 2.93 -5.66 -0.34
CA ALA A 109 3.74 -4.93 -1.30
C ALA A 109 3.76 -5.71 -2.63
N ALA A 110 3.88 -5.01 -3.76
CA ALA A 110 4.15 -5.67 -5.04
C ALA A 110 5.65 -5.74 -5.29
N ILE A 111 6.17 -6.95 -5.48
CA ILE A 111 7.60 -7.25 -5.62
C ILE A 111 7.90 -7.74 -7.04
N ALA A 112 8.89 -7.11 -7.70
CA ALA A 112 9.32 -7.45 -9.06
C ALA A 112 10.65 -8.25 -9.12
N VAL A 113 11.05 -8.86 -8.00
CA VAL A 113 12.19 -9.78 -7.92
C VAL A 113 11.73 -11.16 -7.42
N PRO A 114 12.48 -12.24 -7.71
CA PRO A 114 12.20 -13.55 -7.13
C PRO A 114 12.22 -13.49 -5.60
N SER A 115 11.33 -14.24 -4.94
CA SER A 115 11.24 -14.26 -3.47
C SER A 115 12.55 -14.61 -2.76
N ALA A 116 13.41 -15.41 -3.40
CA ALA A 116 14.73 -15.77 -2.88
C ALA A 116 15.75 -14.61 -2.89
N SER A 117 15.49 -13.56 -3.65
CA SER A 117 16.36 -12.37 -3.79
C SER A 117 15.75 -11.13 -3.15
N ASP A 118 14.51 -11.22 -2.70
CA ASP A 118 13.80 -10.12 -2.08
C ASP A 118 14.33 -9.83 -0.68
N ARG A 119 14.36 -8.54 -0.33
CA ARG A 119 14.77 -8.03 0.98
C ARG A 119 13.81 -6.95 1.46
N ALA A 120 12.58 -6.92 0.99
CA ALA A 120 11.52 -6.09 1.57
C ALA A 120 10.78 -6.81 2.70
#